data_AF-A0A962JWY2-F1
#
_entry.id   AF-A0A962JWY2-F1
#
_cell.length_a   1.000
_cell.length_b   1.000
_cell.length_c   1.000
_cell.angle_alpha   90.00
_cell.angle_beta   90.00
_cell.angle_gamma   90.00
#
_symmetry.space_group_name_H-M   'P 1'
#
loop_
_entity.id
_entity.type
_entity.pdbx_description
1 polymer ?
#
loop_
_entity_poly.entity_id
_entity_poly.type
_entity_poly.pdbx_seq_one_letter_code
_entity_poly.pdbx_strand_id
1 'polypeptide(L)'
;MSTRLEAPVAYSLPIGDARVPLNPLLGQQIALRYTGQINCVHCGRNTSKSFNQGYCYPCFQTLAQCDSCIIHPEKCHYDLGTCREPEWGEEFCMQDHIVYLANSSGVKVGITRATQIPTRWIDQGAVQALAIIRVRSRLQSGSLEVLFKQHVADKTNWRDMLKGSDQATDLFAERDRLVGECRKDIDDLQQRFGFHAISVLSGIDPVQIEYPVLSYPEKINSFNFDTAPDVEGTLLGIKGQYLIFDTGVINLRRFAGYNLELFT
;
A
#
# COMPACT_ATOMS: atom_id res chain seq x y z
N MET A 1 3.74 10.50 0.75
CA MET A 1 4.76 10.43 -0.32
C MET A 1 4.07 10.01 -1.61
N SER A 2 4.32 10.72 -2.71
CA SER A 2 3.80 10.36 -4.05
C SER A 2 4.85 9.62 -4.87
N THR A 3 4.39 8.70 -5.72
CA THR A 3 5.23 7.81 -6.51
C THR A 3 4.82 7.82 -7.98
N ARG A 4 5.78 7.63 -8.87
CA ARG A 4 5.57 7.39 -10.30
C ARG A 4 6.43 6.22 -10.74
N LEU A 5 5.84 5.28 -11.49
CA LEU A 5 6.57 4.13 -12.01
C LEU A 5 7.58 4.61 -13.06
N GLU A 6 8.85 4.43 -12.73
CA GLU A 6 10.04 4.69 -13.54
C GLU A 6 11.09 3.63 -13.17
N ALA A 7 12.22 3.61 -13.86
CA ALA A 7 13.35 2.73 -13.57
C ALA A 7 14.58 3.58 -13.22
N PRO A 8 14.88 3.81 -11.92
CA PRO A 8 14.11 3.40 -10.73
C PRO A 8 12.88 4.30 -10.46
N VAL A 9 11.97 3.85 -9.59
CA VAL A 9 10.75 4.59 -9.20
C VAL A 9 11.08 6.02 -8.76
N ALA A 10 10.29 6.99 -9.23
CA ALA A 10 10.40 8.38 -8.82
C ALA A 10 9.54 8.67 -7.58
N TYR A 11 10.14 9.34 -6.59
CA TYR A 11 9.56 9.66 -5.30
C TYR A 11 9.53 11.16 -5.05
N SER A 12 8.44 11.62 -4.44
CA SER A 12 8.29 13.00 -3.97
C SER A 12 7.60 13.07 -2.61
N LEU A 13 8.09 13.95 -1.75
CA LEU A 13 7.56 14.19 -0.41
C LEU A 13 6.77 15.50 -0.39
N PRO A 14 5.46 15.48 -0.07
CA PRO A 14 4.74 16.71 0.22
C PRO A 14 5.22 17.28 1.56
N ILE A 15 5.71 18.53 1.55
CA ILE A 15 6.10 19.31 2.73
C ILE A 15 5.50 20.71 2.57
N GLY A 16 4.52 21.05 3.40
CA GLY A 16 3.69 22.24 3.18
C GLY A 16 3.01 22.19 1.80
N ASP A 17 3.10 23.28 1.05
CA ASP A 17 2.58 23.39 -0.32
C ASP A 17 3.56 22.88 -1.40
N ALA A 18 4.79 22.54 -1.00
CA ALA A 18 5.82 22.06 -1.91
C ALA A 18 5.79 20.53 -2.04
N ARG A 19 6.21 20.04 -3.21
CA ARG A 19 6.55 18.63 -3.44
C ARG A 19 8.03 18.53 -3.71
N VAL A 20 8.77 18.00 -2.74
CA VAL A 20 10.22 17.86 -2.83
C VAL A 20 10.55 16.53 -3.52
N PRO A 21 11.25 16.52 -4.67
CA PRO A 21 11.77 15.29 -5.26
C PRO A 21 12.80 14.64 -4.33
N LEU A 22 12.62 13.36 -4.03
CA LEU A 22 13.51 12.65 -3.08
C LEU A 22 14.67 11.93 -3.76
N ASN A 23 14.50 11.46 -5.01
CA ASN A 23 15.58 10.75 -5.72
C ASN A 23 16.88 11.56 -5.82
N PRO A 24 16.88 12.88 -6.08
CA PRO A 24 18.11 13.66 -6.11
C PRO A 24 18.83 13.77 -4.76
N LEU A 25 18.14 13.51 -3.64
CA LEU A 25 18.69 13.58 -2.29
C LEU A 25 19.40 12.28 -1.86
N LEU A 26 19.41 11.25 -2.70
CA LEU A 26 20.13 10.01 -2.42
C LEU A 26 21.63 10.26 -2.25
N GLY A 27 22.21 9.66 -1.22
CA GLY A 27 23.61 9.83 -0.83
C GLY A 27 23.89 11.14 -0.09
N GLN A 28 22.90 12.01 0.10
CA GLN A 28 23.04 13.25 0.85
C GLN A 28 22.59 13.06 2.31
N GLN A 29 23.14 13.87 3.20
CA GLN A 29 22.68 13.95 4.58
C GLN A 29 21.39 14.77 4.61
N ILE A 30 20.30 14.19 5.11
CA ILE A 30 19.03 14.91 5.28
C ILE A 30 18.51 14.71 6.70
N ALA A 31 17.71 15.64 7.17
CA ALA A 31 16.99 15.53 8.44
C ALA A 31 15.51 15.86 8.26
N LEU A 32 14.65 15.05 8.90
CA LEU A 32 13.23 15.30 9.06
C LEU A 32 12.96 15.61 10.53
N ARG A 33 12.38 16.78 10.80
CA ARG A 33 12.00 17.20 12.15
C ARG A 33 10.50 17.30 12.29
N TYR A 34 9.95 16.59 13.27
CA TYR A 34 8.57 16.74 13.68
C TYR A 34 8.39 18.02 14.49
N THR A 35 7.48 18.90 14.05
CA THR A 35 7.26 20.23 14.65
C THR A 35 6.41 20.20 15.91
N GLY A 36 5.89 19.03 16.30
CA GLY A 36 4.94 18.90 17.41
C GLY A 36 3.47 19.05 17.00
N GLN A 37 3.19 19.31 15.72
CA GLN A 37 1.83 19.50 15.20
C GLN A 37 1.37 18.30 14.34
N ILE A 38 0.19 17.76 14.66
CA ILE A 38 -0.48 16.75 13.83
C ILE A 38 -1.77 17.35 13.28
N ASN A 39 -1.93 17.32 11.97
CA ASN A 39 -3.14 17.74 11.28
C ASN A 39 -3.86 16.52 10.71
N CYS A 40 -5.18 16.48 10.88
CA CYS A 40 -6.01 15.46 10.24
C CYS A 40 -5.85 15.55 8.71
N VAL A 41 -5.48 14.45 8.06
CA VAL A 41 -5.28 14.39 6.60
C VAL A 41 -6.56 14.64 5.80
N HIS A 42 -7.74 14.58 6.44
CA HIS A 42 -9.02 14.87 5.81
C HIS A 42 -9.53 16.28 6.08
N CYS A 43 -9.62 16.69 7.36
CA CYS A 43 -10.23 17.97 7.72
C CYS A 43 -9.24 19.06 8.14
N GLY A 44 -7.94 18.78 8.15
CA GLY A 44 -6.89 19.73 8.55
C GLY A 44 -6.83 20.07 10.04
N ARG A 45 -7.81 19.65 10.84
CA ARG A 45 -7.88 19.94 12.28
C ARG A 45 -6.61 19.50 13.01
N ASN A 46 -6.07 20.39 13.85
CA ASN A 46 -4.98 20.07 14.77
C ASN A 46 -5.43 19.03 15.81
N THR A 47 -4.60 18.02 16.07
CA THR A 47 -4.89 16.94 17.02
C THR A 47 -3.63 16.50 17.74
N SER A 48 -3.76 15.95 18.95
CA SER A 48 -2.62 15.44 19.72
C SER A 48 -2.24 14.00 19.36
N LYS A 49 -3.09 13.28 18.61
CA LYS A 49 -2.87 11.88 18.22
C LYS A 49 -3.40 11.63 16.82
N SER A 50 -2.67 10.80 16.07
CA SER A 50 -3.08 10.33 14.75
C SER A 50 -3.74 8.95 14.84
N PHE A 51 -4.88 8.81 14.17
CA PHE A 51 -5.62 7.55 14.03
C PHE A 51 -5.61 7.12 12.56
N ASN A 52 -5.57 5.80 12.31
CA ASN A 52 -5.61 5.21 10.97
C ASN A 52 -4.72 5.93 9.93
N GLN A 53 -3.45 6.19 10.28
CA GLN A 53 -2.46 6.80 9.39
C GLN A 53 -2.74 8.27 9.00
N GLY A 54 -3.34 9.09 9.87
CA GLY A 54 -3.42 10.53 9.63
C GLY A 54 -4.68 11.23 10.11
N TYR A 55 -5.68 10.52 10.62
CA TYR A 55 -6.98 11.10 10.96
C TYR A 55 -7.05 11.57 12.41
N CYS A 56 -7.85 12.61 12.67
CA CYS A 56 -8.31 12.91 14.02
C CYS A 56 -9.41 11.94 14.46
N TYR A 57 -9.63 11.80 15.77
CA TYR A 57 -10.60 10.85 16.31
C TYR A 57 -12.03 11.00 15.74
N PRO A 58 -12.60 12.22 15.60
CA PRO A 58 -13.92 12.38 14.98
C PRO A 58 -13.98 11.83 13.54
N CYS A 59 -13.03 12.22 12.68
CA CYS A 59 -12.98 11.72 11.31
C CYS A 59 -12.75 10.20 11.24
N PHE A 60 -11.94 9.66 12.16
CA PHE A 60 -11.76 8.20 12.26
C PHE A 60 -13.08 7.48 12.57
N GLN A 61 -13.93 8.04 13.43
CA GLN A 61 -15.21 7.44 13.78
C GLN A 61 -16.28 7.60 12.69
N THR A 62 -16.27 8.71 11.95
CA THR A 62 -17.39 9.07 11.06
C THR A 62 -17.15 8.77 9.59
N LEU A 63 -15.91 8.79 9.10
CA LEU A 63 -15.65 8.65 7.67
C LEU A 63 -15.66 7.20 7.21
N ALA A 64 -16.25 6.93 6.05
CA ALA A 64 -16.29 5.61 5.42
C ALA A 64 -14.89 5.10 5.02
N GLN A 65 -13.97 5.99 4.67
CA GLN A 65 -12.56 5.65 4.41
C GLN A 65 -11.77 5.22 5.66
N CYS A 66 -12.39 5.30 6.84
CA CYS A 66 -11.88 4.76 8.10
C CYS A 66 -12.65 3.51 8.58
N ASP A 67 -13.60 3.01 7.78
CA ASP A 67 -14.40 1.84 8.14
C ASP A 67 -13.56 0.57 8.24
N SER A 68 -14.10 -0.41 8.98
CA SER A 68 -13.53 -1.75 9.07
C SER A 68 -13.35 -2.39 7.69
N CYS A 69 -14.23 -2.11 6.73
CA CYS A 69 -14.15 -2.67 5.37
C CYS A 69 -12.97 -2.13 4.54
N ILE A 70 -12.29 -1.09 5.02
CA ILE A 70 -11.04 -0.61 4.42
C ILE A 70 -9.87 -1.54 4.75
N ILE A 71 -9.91 -2.15 5.94
CA ILE A 71 -8.93 -3.14 6.42
C ILE A 71 -9.36 -4.56 6.06
N HIS A 72 -10.67 -4.82 6.06
CA HIS A 72 -11.33 -6.11 5.82
C HIS A 72 -12.30 -5.98 4.63
N PRO A 73 -11.80 -5.96 3.39
CA PRO A 73 -12.63 -5.72 2.19
C PRO A 73 -13.78 -6.72 2.02
N GLU A 74 -13.62 -7.95 2.54
CA GLU A 74 -14.64 -9.00 2.58
C GLU A 74 -15.84 -8.66 3.49
N LYS A 75 -15.70 -7.65 4.36
CA LYS A 75 -16.75 -7.12 5.24
C LYS A 75 -17.34 -5.81 4.73
N CYS A 76 -17.17 -5.50 3.44
CA CYS A 76 -17.85 -4.37 2.84
C CYS A 76 -19.36 -4.52 3.03
N HIS A 77 -19.96 -3.51 3.66
CA HIS A 77 -21.35 -3.51 4.13
C HIS A 77 -22.22 -2.53 3.34
N TYR A 78 -21.74 -2.09 2.17
CA TYR A 78 -22.45 -1.15 1.31
C TYR A 78 -23.84 -1.69 0.92
N ASP A 79 -23.93 -2.96 0.48
CA ASP A 79 -25.20 -3.60 0.10
C ASP A 79 -26.18 -3.76 1.28
N LEU A 80 -25.69 -3.64 2.53
CA LEU A 80 -26.53 -3.66 3.73
C LEU A 80 -27.13 -2.27 4.04
N GLY A 81 -26.79 -1.24 3.27
CA GLY A 81 -27.26 0.13 3.47
C GLY A 81 -26.66 0.82 4.70
N THR A 82 -25.62 0.25 5.32
CA THR A 82 -25.02 0.76 6.57
C THR A 82 -23.72 1.54 6.36
N CYS A 83 -23.30 1.76 5.10
CA CYS A 83 -22.12 2.59 4.77
C CYS A 83 -22.26 3.98 5.41
N ARG A 84 -21.23 4.44 6.12
CA ARG A 84 -21.26 5.75 6.80
C ARG A 84 -21.49 6.91 5.82
N GLU A 85 -20.95 6.76 4.62
CA GLU A 85 -21.08 7.71 3.51
C GLU A 85 -21.43 6.91 2.23
N PRO A 86 -22.73 6.76 1.88
CA PRO A 86 -23.14 5.95 0.73
C PRO A 86 -22.56 6.44 -0.60
N GLU A 87 -22.55 7.75 -0.85
CA GLU A 87 -21.97 8.34 -2.07
C GLU A 87 -20.48 8.01 -2.21
N TRP A 88 -19.75 8.03 -1.09
CA TRP A 88 -18.36 7.57 -1.04
C TRP A 88 -18.27 6.06 -1.33
N GLY A 89 -19.19 5.26 -0.80
CA GLY A 89 -19.27 3.83 -1.08
C GLY A 89 -19.50 3.51 -2.57
N GLU A 90 -20.36 4.26 -3.24
CA GLU A 90 -20.57 4.14 -4.69
C GLU A 90 -19.29 4.43 -5.45
N GLU A 91 -18.65 5.55 -5.12
CA GLU A 91 -17.42 5.96 -5.78
C GLU A 91 -16.30 4.94 -5.51
N PHE A 92 -16.05 4.53 -4.27
CA PHE A 92 -14.83 3.82 -3.86
C PHE A 92 -14.98 2.31 -3.62
N CYS A 93 -16.17 1.82 -3.28
CA CYS A 93 -16.44 0.39 -3.07
C CYS A 93 -17.08 -0.23 -4.32
N MET A 94 -17.99 0.47 -5.01
CA MET A 94 -18.74 -0.04 -6.15
C MET A 94 -18.10 0.37 -7.49
N GLN A 95 -16.79 0.17 -7.57
CA GLN A 95 -16.00 0.38 -8.79
C GLN A 95 -15.11 -0.83 -9.06
N ASP A 96 -14.42 -0.80 -10.20
CA ASP A 96 -13.53 -1.89 -10.56
C ASP A 96 -12.34 -2.03 -9.61
N HIS A 97 -12.21 -3.23 -9.08
CA HIS A 97 -11.09 -3.66 -8.25
C HIS A 97 -10.30 -4.74 -8.96
N ILE A 98 -9.01 -4.81 -8.63
CA ILE A 98 -8.06 -5.77 -9.16
C ILE A 98 -7.51 -6.58 -7.98
N VAL A 99 -7.63 -7.90 -8.11
CA VAL A 99 -6.87 -8.87 -7.34
C VAL A 99 -5.56 -9.13 -8.09
N TYR A 100 -4.44 -9.04 -7.39
CA TYR A 100 -3.11 -9.18 -7.97
C TYR A 100 -2.20 -10.03 -7.09
N LEU A 101 -1.17 -10.59 -7.71
CA LEU A 101 0.01 -11.14 -7.04
C LEU A 101 1.07 -10.06 -6.93
N ALA A 102 1.75 -9.99 -5.80
CA ALA A 102 2.89 -9.10 -5.59
C ALA A 102 4.02 -9.86 -4.90
N ASN A 103 5.25 -9.69 -5.39
CA ASN A 103 6.46 -10.23 -4.80
C ASN A 103 7.28 -9.09 -4.18
N SER A 104 7.36 -9.05 -2.86
CA SER A 104 8.12 -8.01 -2.10
C SER A 104 9.17 -8.59 -1.15
N SER A 105 9.05 -9.88 -0.83
CA SER A 105 9.98 -10.74 -0.09
C SER A 105 9.51 -12.20 -0.17
N GLY A 106 8.72 -12.52 -1.20
CA GLY A 106 7.78 -13.62 -1.26
C GLY A 106 6.47 -13.18 -1.92
N VAL A 107 5.80 -14.11 -2.59
CA VAL A 107 4.53 -13.84 -3.29
C VAL A 107 3.39 -13.78 -2.27
N LYS A 108 2.55 -12.75 -2.44
CA LYS A 108 1.29 -12.59 -1.73
C LYS A 108 0.18 -12.17 -2.69
N VAL A 109 -1.04 -12.33 -2.24
CA VAL A 109 -2.23 -11.77 -2.90
C VAL A 109 -2.57 -10.44 -2.25
N GLY A 110 -2.93 -9.46 -3.08
CA GLY A 110 -3.46 -8.19 -2.62
C GLY A 110 -4.60 -7.72 -3.51
N ILE A 111 -5.33 -6.73 -3.00
CA ILE A 111 -6.38 -6.05 -3.76
C ILE A 111 -6.14 -4.56 -3.83
N THR A 112 -6.69 -3.94 -4.87
CA THR A 112 -6.70 -2.49 -5.02
C THR A 112 -7.75 -2.05 -6.03
N ARG A 113 -8.07 -0.77 -6.07
CA ARG A 113 -8.87 -0.21 -7.16
C ARG A 113 -8.05 -0.18 -8.44
N ALA A 114 -8.68 -0.37 -9.60
CA ALA A 114 -7.97 -0.34 -10.88
C ALA A 114 -7.17 0.97 -11.07
N THR A 115 -7.72 2.10 -10.61
CA THR A 115 -7.10 3.44 -10.65
C THR A 115 -5.86 3.62 -9.77
N GLN A 116 -5.56 2.65 -8.89
CA GLN A 116 -4.41 2.70 -7.98
C GLN A 116 -3.24 1.84 -8.46
N ILE A 117 -3.37 1.18 -9.61
CA ILE A 117 -2.26 0.46 -10.25
C ILE A 117 -1.46 1.46 -11.11
N PRO A 118 -0.12 1.50 -11.02
CA PRO A 118 0.76 0.62 -10.22
C PRO A 118 1.12 1.18 -8.83
N THR A 119 0.63 2.36 -8.44
CA THR A 119 0.96 3.04 -7.17
C THR A 119 0.85 2.13 -5.95
N ARG A 120 -0.21 1.30 -5.86
CA ARG A 120 -0.40 0.38 -4.74
C ARG A 120 0.69 -0.69 -4.64
N TRP A 121 1.19 -1.18 -5.78
CA TRP A 121 2.28 -2.16 -5.82
C TRP A 121 3.58 -1.53 -5.37
N ILE A 122 3.84 -0.32 -5.85
CA ILE A 122 4.99 0.49 -5.44
C ILE A 122 4.95 0.71 -3.93
N ASP A 123 3.84 1.20 -3.38
CA ASP A 123 3.65 1.47 -1.94
C ASP A 123 3.95 0.28 -1.03
N GLN A 124 3.72 -0.93 -1.53
CA GLN A 124 3.95 -2.18 -0.81
C GLN A 124 5.38 -2.71 -0.95
N GLY A 125 6.25 -2.03 -1.71
CA GLY A 125 7.63 -2.47 -1.92
C GLY A 125 7.75 -3.70 -2.81
N ALA A 126 6.77 -3.98 -3.68
CA ALA A 126 6.82 -5.11 -4.61
C ALA A 126 7.87 -4.87 -5.70
N VAL A 127 8.72 -5.87 -5.96
CA VAL A 127 9.66 -5.89 -7.09
C VAL A 127 9.02 -6.49 -8.35
N GLN A 128 7.97 -7.31 -8.17
CA GLN A 128 7.15 -7.83 -9.25
C GLN A 128 5.69 -7.77 -8.85
N ALA A 129 4.80 -7.42 -9.79
CA ALA A 129 3.37 -7.51 -9.57
C ALA A 129 2.61 -7.93 -10.83
N LEU A 130 1.58 -8.75 -10.66
CA LEU A 130 0.76 -9.28 -11.74
C LEU A 130 -0.72 -9.13 -11.40
N ALA A 131 -1.47 -8.42 -12.22
CA ALA A 131 -2.93 -8.40 -12.11
C ALA A 131 -3.50 -9.75 -12.59
N ILE A 132 -4.34 -10.39 -11.78
CA ILE A 132 -4.85 -11.75 -12.07
C ILE A 132 -6.37 -11.81 -12.23
N ILE A 133 -7.12 -10.96 -11.53
CA ILE A 133 -8.59 -10.95 -11.61
C ILE A 133 -9.10 -9.51 -11.49
N ARG A 134 -10.07 -9.15 -12.34
CA ARG A 134 -10.86 -7.92 -12.23
C ARG A 134 -12.25 -8.25 -11.70
N VAL A 135 -12.72 -7.44 -10.76
CA VAL A 135 -14.07 -7.53 -10.18
C VAL A 135 -14.71 -6.15 -10.10
N ARG A 136 -16.03 -6.10 -9.84
CA ARG A 136 -16.85 -4.88 -9.89
C ARG A 136 -17.05 -4.21 -8.53
N SER A 137 -16.64 -4.84 -7.44
CA SER A 137 -16.76 -4.24 -6.11
C SER A 137 -15.67 -4.67 -5.13
N ARG A 138 -15.51 -3.86 -4.09
CA ARG A 138 -14.65 -4.15 -2.94
C ARG A 138 -14.99 -5.51 -2.31
N LEU A 139 -16.27 -5.79 -2.08
CA LEU A 139 -16.74 -7.04 -1.47
C LEU A 139 -16.27 -8.27 -2.25
N GLN A 140 -16.40 -8.22 -3.58
CA GLN A 140 -15.96 -9.29 -4.47
C GLN A 140 -14.44 -9.49 -4.38
N SER A 141 -13.67 -8.39 -4.41
CA SER A 141 -12.21 -8.47 -4.32
C SER A 141 -11.75 -9.01 -2.98
N GLY A 142 -12.40 -8.60 -1.88
CA GLY A 142 -12.11 -9.11 -0.53
C GLY A 142 -12.43 -10.58 -0.37
N SER A 143 -13.54 -11.04 -0.94
CA SER A 143 -13.92 -12.46 -0.92
C SER A 143 -12.85 -13.33 -1.62
N LEU A 144 -12.35 -12.87 -2.77
CA LEU A 144 -11.25 -13.54 -3.48
C LEU A 144 -9.90 -13.43 -2.74
N GLU A 145 -9.62 -12.29 -2.10
CA GLU A 145 -8.40 -12.12 -1.30
C GLU A 145 -8.34 -13.12 -0.14
N VAL A 146 -9.44 -13.25 0.60
CA VAL A 146 -9.55 -14.21 1.72
C VAL A 146 -9.44 -15.65 1.23
N LEU A 147 -10.02 -15.97 0.08
CA LEU A 147 -9.89 -17.27 -0.55
C LEU A 147 -8.41 -17.58 -0.87
N PHE A 148 -7.73 -16.72 -1.63
CA PHE A 148 -6.35 -16.98 -2.02
C PHE A 148 -5.35 -16.92 -0.86
N LYS A 149 -5.60 -16.12 0.18
CA LYS A 149 -4.74 -16.06 1.38
C LYS A 149 -4.60 -17.38 2.13
N GLN A 150 -5.48 -18.35 1.88
CA GLN A 150 -5.34 -19.70 2.45
C GLN A 150 -4.22 -20.50 1.77
N HIS A 151 -3.76 -20.05 0.59
CA HIS A 151 -2.81 -20.75 -0.29
C HIS A 151 -1.49 -19.99 -0.52
N VAL A 152 -1.38 -18.75 -0.02
CA VAL A 152 -0.16 -17.91 -0.08
C VAL A 152 0.16 -17.29 1.27
N ALA A 153 1.35 -16.71 1.41
CA ALA A 153 1.71 -15.97 2.61
C ALA A 153 0.77 -14.76 2.84
N ASP A 154 0.25 -14.62 4.06
CA ASP A 154 -0.73 -13.58 4.42
C ASP A 154 -0.13 -12.16 4.40
N LYS A 155 1.11 -11.99 4.87
CA LYS A 155 1.73 -10.67 5.07
C LYS A 155 3.19 -10.62 4.64
N THR A 156 3.56 -9.51 4.02
CA THR A 156 4.96 -9.16 3.72
C THR A 156 5.74 -8.99 5.02
N ASN A 157 6.86 -9.70 5.16
CA ASN A 157 7.85 -9.33 6.15
C ASN A 157 8.57 -8.07 5.67
N TRP A 158 8.11 -6.91 6.13
CA TRP A 158 8.65 -5.61 5.73
C TRP A 158 10.14 -5.46 6.05
N ARG A 159 10.67 -6.20 7.04
CA ARG A 159 12.10 -6.18 7.36
C ARG A 159 12.91 -6.85 6.26
N ASP A 160 12.45 -7.98 5.74
CA ASP A 160 13.14 -8.71 4.67
C ASP A 160 13.05 -7.93 3.36
N MET A 161 11.89 -7.33 3.07
CA MET A 161 11.69 -6.43 1.94
C MET A 161 12.72 -5.28 1.91
N LEU A 162 13.09 -4.74 3.08
CA LEU A 162 14.06 -3.65 3.20
C LEU A 162 15.53 -4.11 3.26
N LYS A 163 15.80 -5.41 3.28
CA LYS A 163 17.16 -5.96 3.18
C LYS A 163 17.60 -6.26 1.75
N GLY A 164 16.70 -6.10 0.77
CA GLY A 164 17.00 -6.33 -0.64
C GLY A 164 17.16 -7.81 -1.01
N SER A 165 16.62 -8.73 -0.21
CA SER A 165 16.73 -10.18 -0.42
C SER A 165 15.65 -10.76 -1.34
N ASP A 166 15.15 -9.98 -2.31
CA ASP A 166 14.01 -10.40 -3.12
C ASP A 166 14.48 -11.27 -4.28
N GLN A 167 13.98 -12.50 -4.32
CA GLN A 167 14.19 -13.39 -5.45
C GLN A 167 13.05 -13.25 -6.45
N ALA A 168 13.39 -13.20 -7.73
CA ALA A 168 12.39 -13.22 -8.79
C ALA A 168 11.59 -14.53 -8.70
N THR A 169 10.27 -14.41 -8.87
CA THR A 169 9.34 -15.54 -8.88
C THR A 169 8.59 -15.55 -10.20
N ASP A 170 8.25 -16.75 -10.69
CA ASP A 170 7.33 -16.91 -11.81
C ASP A 170 5.89 -16.63 -11.36
N LEU A 171 5.45 -15.39 -11.54
CA LEU A 171 4.09 -14.97 -11.18
C LEU A 171 3.02 -15.60 -12.08
N PHE A 172 3.36 -16.06 -13.28
CA PHE A 172 2.41 -16.76 -14.14
C PHE A 172 2.11 -18.15 -13.59
N ALA A 173 3.16 -18.91 -13.26
CA ALA A 173 3.01 -20.22 -12.65
C ALA A 173 2.23 -20.14 -11.32
N GLU A 174 2.52 -19.14 -10.50
CA GLU A 174 1.81 -18.94 -9.23
C GLU A 174 0.35 -18.53 -9.41
N ARG A 175 0.04 -17.68 -10.40
CA ARG A 175 -1.35 -17.38 -10.79
C ARG A 175 -2.08 -18.66 -11.19
N ASP A 176 -1.49 -19.44 -12.08
CA ASP A 176 -2.15 -20.62 -12.65
C ASP A 176 -2.38 -21.69 -11.58
N ARG A 177 -1.42 -21.85 -10.67
CA ARG A 177 -1.56 -22.69 -9.47
C ARG A 177 -2.74 -22.24 -8.61
N LEU A 178 -2.77 -20.97 -8.19
CA LEU A 178 -3.82 -20.44 -7.30
C LEU A 178 -5.20 -20.47 -7.92
N VAL A 179 -5.32 -20.05 -9.17
CA VAL A 179 -6.60 -20.08 -9.91
C VAL A 179 -7.06 -21.52 -10.15
N GLY A 180 -6.13 -22.46 -10.33
CA GLY A 180 -6.43 -23.89 -10.43
C GLY A 180 -6.92 -24.49 -9.12
N GLU A 181 -6.19 -24.27 -8.02
CA GLU A 181 -6.53 -24.78 -6.68
C GLU A 181 -7.88 -24.24 -6.19
N CYS A 182 -8.16 -22.96 -6.43
CA CYS A 182 -9.39 -22.31 -5.99
C CYS A 182 -10.50 -22.30 -7.06
N ARG A 183 -10.39 -23.09 -8.14
CA ARG A 183 -11.34 -23.05 -9.28
C ARG A 183 -12.79 -23.17 -8.81
N LYS A 184 -13.08 -24.18 -7.98
CA LYS A 184 -14.43 -24.45 -7.50
C LYS A 184 -14.99 -23.29 -6.67
N ASP A 185 -14.18 -22.74 -5.76
CA ASP A 185 -14.61 -21.61 -4.92
C ASP A 185 -14.80 -20.32 -5.73
N ILE A 186 -13.98 -20.12 -6.77
CA ILE A 186 -14.17 -19.00 -7.72
C ILE A 186 -15.49 -19.17 -8.48
N ASP A 187 -15.82 -20.38 -8.93
CA ASP A 187 -17.08 -20.67 -9.63
C ASP A 187 -18.29 -20.44 -8.71
N ASP A 188 -18.20 -20.83 -7.43
CA ASP A 188 -19.24 -20.58 -6.41
C ASP A 188 -19.42 -19.07 -6.16
N LEU A 189 -18.32 -18.31 -6.09
CA LEU A 189 -18.37 -16.85 -5.97
C LEU A 189 -18.96 -16.18 -7.24
N GLN A 190 -18.65 -16.70 -8.43
CA GLN A 190 -19.25 -16.24 -9.69
C GLN A 190 -20.75 -16.48 -9.73
N GLN A 191 -21.23 -17.64 -9.26
CA GLN A 191 -22.66 -17.91 -9.15
C GLN A 191 -23.34 -16.97 -8.16
N ARG A 192 -22.70 -16.73 -7.00
CA ARG A 192 -23.21 -15.85 -5.95
C ARG A 192 -23.31 -14.38 -6.40
N PHE A 193 -22.27 -13.86 -7.06
CA PHE A 193 -22.21 -12.45 -7.45
C PHE A 193 -22.71 -12.16 -8.87
N GLY A 194 -22.96 -13.21 -9.65
CA GLY A 194 -23.34 -13.13 -11.05
C GLY A 194 -22.17 -13.34 -12.01
N PHE A 195 -22.47 -13.91 -13.18
CA PHE A 195 -21.48 -14.37 -14.16
C PHE A 195 -20.44 -13.32 -14.57
N HIS A 196 -20.84 -12.04 -14.67
CA HIS A 196 -19.96 -10.94 -15.07
C HIS A 196 -19.21 -10.25 -13.92
N ALA A 197 -19.34 -10.75 -12.69
CA ALA A 197 -18.74 -10.13 -11.51
C ALA A 197 -17.24 -10.40 -11.37
N ILE A 198 -16.76 -11.56 -11.86
CA ILE A 198 -15.38 -12.00 -11.69
C ILE A 198 -14.79 -12.35 -13.05
N SER A 199 -13.80 -11.59 -13.48
CA SER A 199 -13.09 -11.78 -14.76
C SER A 199 -11.63 -12.12 -14.50
N VAL A 200 -11.24 -13.37 -14.77
CA VAL A 200 -9.83 -13.78 -14.75
C VAL A 200 -9.10 -13.12 -15.91
N LEU A 201 -7.96 -12.49 -15.62
CA LEU A 201 -7.16 -11.75 -16.59
C LEU A 201 -6.10 -12.66 -17.21
N SER A 202 -6.03 -12.65 -18.54
CA SER A 202 -5.04 -13.36 -19.34
C SER A 202 -4.30 -12.40 -20.26
N GLY A 203 -3.05 -12.70 -20.60
CA GLY A 203 -2.24 -11.87 -21.50
C GLY A 203 -1.76 -10.54 -20.90
N ILE A 204 -1.73 -10.44 -19.57
CA ILE A 204 -1.13 -9.31 -18.85
C ILE A 204 0.24 -9.74 -18.34
N ASP A 205 1.28 -8.99 -18.68
CA ASP A 205 2.64 -9.27 -18.22
C ASP A 205 2.89 -8.76 -16.79
N PRO A 206 3.72 -9.45 -15.99
CA PRO A 206 4.19 -8.94 -14.72
C PRO A 206 4.94 -7.63 -14.87
N VAL A 207 4.55 -6.63 -14.08
CA VAL A 207 5.29 -5.37 -13.97
C VAL A 207 6.49 -5.58 -13.06
N GLN A 208 7.68 -5.29 -13.58
CA GLN A 208 8.91 -5.20 -12.80
C GLN A 208 9.03 -3.80 -12.21
N ILE A 209 9.47 -3.70 -10.95
CA ILE A 209 9.59 -2.44 -10.23
C ILE A 209 10.99 -2.34 -9.62
N GLU A 210 11.74 -1.35 -10.08
CA GLU A 210 13.09 -1.04 -9.59
C GLU A 210 13.04 0.12 -8.61
N TYR A 211 13.72 -0.02 -7.47
CA TYR A 211 13.71 1.00 -6.42
C TYR A 211 15.05 1.74 -6.36
N PRO A 212 15.03 3.06 -6.08
CA PRO A 212 16.25 3.84 -5.95
C PRO A 212 16.89 3.57 -4.59
N VAL A 213 17.73 2.54 -4.52
CA VAL A 213 18.46 2.14 -3.31
C VAL A 213 19.94 2.00 -3.63
N LEU A 214 20.77 2.83 -2.99
CA LEU A 214 22.23 2.80 -3.08
C LEU A 214 22.82 1.66 -2.22
N SER A 215 22.25 1.45 -1.04
CA SER A 215 22.68 0.40 -0.11
C SER A 215 21.52 -0.06 0.77
N TYR A 216 21.40 -1.38 0.96
CA TYR A 216 20.41 -1.97 1.85
C TYR A 216 20.98 -2.14 3.27
N PRO A 217 20.21 -1.82 4.31
CA PRO A 217 20.65 -1.96 5.70
C PRO A 217 20.79 -3.44 6.09
N GLU A 218 21.91 -3.80 6.74
CA GLU A 218 22.10 -5.13 7.32
C GLU A 218 21.15 -5.37 8.52
N LYS A 219 21.00 -4.34 9.35
CA LYS A 219 20.11 -4.32 10.52
C LYS A 219 19.05 -3.24 10.37
N ILE A 220 17.79 -3.65 10.57
CA ILE A 220 16.65 -2.75 10.49
C ILE A 220 16.39 -2.12 11.85
N ASN A 221 16.70 -0.83 11.99
CA ASN A 221 16.25 0.02 13.09
C ASN A 221 15.16 0.96 12.60
N SER A 222 13.97 0.98 13.23
CA SER A 222 12.86 1.82 12.78
C SER A 222 12.80 3.11 13.58
N PHE A 223 12.84 4.24 12.90
CA PHE A 223 12.55 5.54 13.50
C PHE A 223 11.06 5.69 13.82
N ASN A 224 10.78 6.56 14.77
CA ASN A 224 9.43 6.89 15.20
C ASN A 224 9.37 8.30 15.81
N PHE A 225 8.62 9.20 15.16
CA PHE A 225 8.43 10.59 15.63
C PHE A 225 7.73 10.70 16.98
N ASP A 226 6.99 9.67 17.41
CA ASP A 226 6.36 9.64 18.73
C ASP A 226 7.38 9.50 19.87
N THR A 227 8.57 8.98 19.59
CA THR A 227 9.63 8.72 20.58
C THR A 227 10.86 9.60 20.39
N ALA A 228 11.15 10.01 19.16
CA ALA A 228 12.25 10.90 18.82
C ALA A 228 11.79 11.83 17.69
N PRO A 229 11.72 13.15 17.91
CA PRO A 229 11.15 14.08 16.94
C PRO A 229 12.04 14.31 15.71
N ASP A 230 13.33 13.98 15.80
CA ASP A 230 14.30 14.13 14.73
C ASP A 230 14.65 12.77 14.12
N VAL A 231 14.70 12.74 12.78
CA VAL A 231 15.21 11.61 12.00
C VAL A 231 16.23 12.15 11.01
N GLU A 232 17.48 11.75 11.19
CA GLU A 232 18.60 12.24 10.39
C GLU A 232 19.55 11.13 9.98
N GLY A 233 20.25 11.36 8.87
CA GLY A 233 21.28 10.46 8.36
C GLY A 233 21.51 10.67 6.87
N THR A 234 22.38 9.84 6.30
CA THR A 234 22.57 9.78 4.85
C THR A 234 21.42 9.00 4.23
N LEU A 235 20.67 9.59 3.28
CA LEU A 235 19.59 8.88 2.59
C LEU A 235 20.17 7.85 1.61
N LEU A 236 20.18 6.58 2.00
CA LEU A 236 20.73 5.48 1.21
C LEU A 236 19.73 4.87 0.24
N GLY A 237 18.43 5.06 0.45
CA GLY A 237 17.45 4.50 -0.47
C GLY A 237 16.01 4.81 -0.14
N ILE A 238 15.13 4.50 -1.10
CA ILE A 238 13.69 4.61 -0.94
C ILE A 238 13.06 3.34 -1.49
N LYS A 239 12.25 2.65 -0.68
CA LYS A 239 11.53 1.45 -1.11
C LYS A 239 10.14 1.39 -0.49
N GLY A 240 9.13 1.28 -1.34
CA GLY A 240 7.74 1.40 -0.92
C GLY A 240 7.46 2.72 -0.22
N GLN A 241 6.93 2.66 1.00
CA GLN A 241 6.66 3.84 1.83
C GLN A 241 7.78 4.14 2.84
N TYR A 242 8.96 3.56 2.64
CA TYR A 242 10.10 3.71 3.54
C TYR A 242 11.21 4.58 2.94
N LEU A 243 11.73 5.50 3.76
CA LEU A 243 13.07 6.05 3.57
C LEU A 243 14.07 5.17 4.32
N ILE A 244 15.22 4.95 3.70
CA ILE A 244 16.32 4.14 4.20
C ILE A 244 17.51 5.08 4.43
N PHE A 245 17.93 5.18 5.68
CA PHE A 245 19.12 5.91 6.11
C PHE A 245 20.23 4.93 6.51
N ASP A 246 21.45 5.42 6.58
CA ASP A 246 22.58 4.74 7.22
C ASP A 246 22.33 4.42 8.72
N THR A 247 21.50 5.22 9.39
CA THR A 247 21.18 5.12 10.82
C THR A 247 19.89 4.35 11.13
N GLY A 248 19.05 4.08 10.12
CA GLY A 248 17.75 3.40 10.30
C GLY A 248 16.78 3.59 9.15
N VAL A 249 15.52 3.23 9.34
CA VAL A 249 14.46 3.34 8.33
C VAL A 249 13.22 4.01 8.92
N ILE A 250 12.45 4.72 8.10
CA ILE A 250 11.18 5.31 8.53
C ILE A 250 10.07 5.06 7.51
N ASN A 251 8.92 4.58 7.97
CA ASN A 251 7.70 4.48 7.17
C ASN A 251 6.95 5.82 7.20
N LEU A 252 7.00 6.60 6.12
CA LEU A 252 6.39 7.93 6.08
C LEU A 252 4.86 7.88 6.06
N ARG A 253 4.25 6.80 5.55
CA ARG A 253 2.79 6.66 5.53
C ARG A 253 2.20 6.60 6.94
N ARG A 254 2.92 6.03 7.91
CA ARG A 254 2.52 6.04 9.33
C ARG A 254 2.33 7.47 9.85
N PHE A 255 3.10 8.42 9.33
CA PHE A 255 3.17 9.79 9.81
C PHE A 255 2.53 10.80 8.85
N ALA A 256 1.58 10.39 8.00
CA ALA A 256 1.00 11.27 6.97
C ALA A 256 0.30 12.53 7.51
N GLY A 257 -0.15 12.52 8.77
CA GLY A 257 -0.71 13.71 9.43
C GLY A 257 0.30 14.55 10.21
N TYR A 258 1.56 14.14 10.31
CA TYR A 258 2.58 14.84 11.09
C TYR A 258 3.14 15.97 10.25
N ASN A 259 3.21 17.16 10.85
CA ASN A 259 3.87 18.30 10.23
C ASN A 259 5.39 18.15 10.40
N LEU A 260 6.10 18.08 9.27
CA LEU A 260 7.53 17.83 9.21
C LEU A 260 8.24 18.97 8.49
N GLU A 261 9.42 19.31 8.97
CA GLU A 261 10.40 20.13 8.27
C GLU A 261 11.49 19.22 7.68
N LEU A 262 11.94 19.53 6.46
CA LEU A 262 13.03 18.82 5.79
C LEU A 262 14.26 19.74 5.70
N PHE A 263 15.41 19.22 6.12
CA PHE A 263 16.71 19.85 6.00
C PHE A 263 17.60 18.99 5.10
N THR A 264 18.37 19.62 4.21
CA THR A 264 19.26 19.00 3.21
C THR A 264 20.60 19.71 3.19
#